data_AF-A0A6L8LQH4-F1
#
_entry.id   AF-A0A6L8LQH4-F1
#
_cell.length_a   1.000
_cell.length_b   1.000
_cell.length_c   1.000
_cell.angle_alpha   90.00
_cell.angle_beta   90.00
_cell.angle_gamma   90.00
#
_symmetry.space_group_name_H-M   'P 1'
#
loop_
_entity.id
_entity.type
_entity.pdbx_description
1 polymer ?
#
loop_
_entity_poly.entity_id
_entity_poly.type
_entity_poly.pdbx_seq_one_letter_code
_entity_poly.pdbx_strand_id
1 'polypeptide(L)'
;MKNTAIVVLGLPILFSNTAFAEPSASCDVEIPSSQHLVDGTVMNIQPGDTVCLAAGERGPLRVKNILGTESQPIIIRNTDGVVITQPYEYSIAIEQSKWLRLTSISQDPANPYGIRLGGTLSVGKLSEQVEIDNIEIYRARFAGMLIKTDPSCDPDTWAENFTMTGIHIHDNYLHHTEEGEGMYVGYTALSRTLECDGVPTTVYPHKLEHVRIYNNKLEQMAADGIQLNAVKGDAQIYSNKIYRTGVSPFAPVWQNTGIQVGGDNVLVRDNLIYRSGGNGMMLDGDNLQVINNKIVSPGENGIFARNAAQQNSQISGGLPHLYQDNLIVHPVTYGITLYAINTASAHIIRDNTIENDGRLDAASRPMTFSFLNDQVERVLYNNQHYIYDAISD
;
A
#
# COMPACT_ATOMS: atom_id res chain seq x y z
N MET A 1 9.49 45.48 -28.68
CA MET A 1 9.47 44.84 -27.35
C MET A 1 9.65 43.35 -27.58
N LYS A 2 10.74 42.77 -27.07
CA LYS A 2 11.13 41.38 -27.37
C LYS A 2 10.27 40.43 -26.52
N ASN A 3 9.55 39.53 -27.19
CA ASN A 3 8.86 38.40 -26.56
C ASN A 3 9.92 37.39 -26.09
N THR A 4 10.08 37.26 -24.78
CA THR A 4 10.88 36.19 -24.18
C THR A 4 9.96 35.00 -23.94
N ALA A 5 10.03 34.02 -24.84
CA ALA A 5 9.43 32.71 -24.59
C ALA A 5 10.24 31.98 -23.53
N ILE A 6 9.65 31.75 -22.36
CA ILE A 6 10.21 30.89 -21.32
C ILE A 6 9.88 29.45 -21.73
N VAL A 7 10.88 28.76 -22.29
CA VAL A 7 10.83 27.32 -22.51
C VAL A 7 11.13 26.65 -21.18
N VAL A 8 10.10 26.11 -20.54
CA VAL A 8 10.25 25.22 -19.39
C VAL A 8 10.70 23.87 -19.92
N LEU A 9 12.02 23.63 -19.90
CA LEU A 9 12.58 22.30 -20.11
C LEU A 9 12.23 21.44 -18.89
N GLY A 10 11.28 20.53 -19.05
CA GLY A 10 11.02 19.47 -18.09
C GLY A 10 12.25 18.56 -17.99
N LEU A 11 12.94 18.62 -16.86
CA LEU A 11 13.99 17.66 -16.54
C LEU A 11 13.31 16.31 -16.28
N PRO A 12 13.70 15.22 -16.98
CA PRO A 12 13.23 13.90 -16.62
C PRO A 12 13.83 13.55 -15.25
N ILE A 13 12.98 13.44 -14.23
CA ILE A 13 13.37 12.88 -12.95
C ILE A 13 13.61 11.39 -13.21
N LEU A 14 14.87 11.01 -13.37
CA LEU A 14 15.30 9.62 -13.36
C LEU A 14 15.12 9.11 -11.93
N PHE A 15 13.99 8.46 -11.65
CA PHE A 15 13.78 7.75 -10.40
C PHE A 15 14.68 6.50 -10.41
N SER A 16 15.72 6.50 -9.58
CA SER A 16 16.49 5.29 -9.30
C SER A 16 15.67 4.37 -8.41
N ASN A 17 14.89 3.47 -9.01
CA ASN A 17 14.38 2.31 -8.30
C ASN A 17 15.57 1.36 -8.07
N THR A 18 16.23 1.47 -6.91
CA THR A 18 17.21 0.47 -6.48
C THR A 18 16.44 -0.77 -6.02
N ALA A 19 16.01 -1.59 -6.98
CA ALA A 19 15.63 -2.97 -6.70
C ALA A 19 16.92 -3.77 -6.42
N PHE A 20 16.84 -4.77 -5.55
CA PHE A 20 18.01 -5.62 -5.28
C PHE A 20 18.41 -6.41 -6.52
N ALA A 21 19.68 -6.84 -6.56
CA ALA A 21 20.23 -7.62 -7.67
C ALA A 21 19.41 -8.90 -7.95
N GLU A 22 19.47 -9.36 -9.21
CA GLU A 22 18.84 -10.61 -9.65
C GLU A 22 19.31 -11.81 -8.79
N PRO A 23 18.40 -12.73 -8.42
CA PRO A 23 18.75 -13.87 -7.59
C PRO A 23 19.81 -14.78 -8.23
N SER A 24 20.84 -15.14 -7.45
CA SER A 24 21.84 -16.14 -7.87
C SER A 24 21.19 -17.49 -8.13
N ALA A 25 21.67 -18.22 -9.14
CA ALA A 25 21.20 -19.57 -9.45
C ALA A 25 21.62 -20.61 -8.39
N SER A 26 22.71 -20.38 -7.66
CA SER A 26 23.17 -21.27 -6.58
C SER A 26 22.53 -20.92 -5.24
N CYS A 27 22.34 -21.93 -4.39
CA CYS A 27 21.87 -21.78 -3.02
C CYS A 27 23.07 -21.92 -2.08
N ASP A 28 23.28 -20.94 -1.19
CA ASP A 28 24.32 -21.01 -0.15
C ASP A 28 23.81 -21.77 1.07
N VAL A 29 22.52 -21.63 1.36
CA VAL A 29 21.81 -22.33 2.44
C VAL A 29 20.50 -22.89 1.90
N GLU A 30 20.21 -24.18 2.15
CA GLU A 30 18.93 -24.79 1.80
C GLU A 30 18.12 -25.11 3.06
N ILE A 31 16.85 -24.70 3.08
CA ILE A 31 15.92 -24.89 4.19
C ILE A 31 14.94 -26.02 3.83
N PRO A 32 15.01 -27.18 4.49
CA PRO A 32 14.06 -28.26 4.24
C PRO A 32 12.64 -27.86 4.64
N SER A 33 11.63 -28.45 3.99
CA SER A 33 10.21 -28.15 4.25
C SER A 33 9.77 -28.44 5.70
N SER A 34 10.48 -29.33 6.40
CA SER A 34 10.27 -29.66 7.81
C SER A 34 10.81 -28.63 8.81
N GLN A 35 11.58 -27.64 8.35
CA GLN A 35 12.13 -26.60 9.21
C GLN A 35 11.19 -25.39 9.24
N HIS A 36 10.77 -24.96 10.42
CA HIS A 36 9.79 -23.86 10.59
C HIS A 36 10.41 -22.57 11.12
N LEU A 37 11.70 -22.59 11.45
CA LEU A 37 12.46 -21.44 11.92
C LEU A 37 13.74 -21.30 11.09
N VAL A 38 13.92 -20.15 10.48
CA VAL A 38 15.18 -19.70 9.88
C VAL A 38 15.68 -18.55 10.75
N ASP A 39 16.71 -18.81 11.54
CA ASP A 39 17.36 -17.78 12.36
C ASP A 39 18.77 -17.54 11.79
N GLY A 40 18.96 -16.38 11.15
CA GLY A 40 20.22 -16.07 10.45
C GLY A 40 21.43 -16.06 11.36
N THR A 41 21.26 -15.72 12.65
CA THR A 41 22.36 -15.75 13.63
C THR A 41 22.75 -17.20 13.96
N VAL A 42 21.76 -18.07 14.21
CA VAL A 42 22.01 -19.48 14.56
C VAL A 42 22.57 -20.26 13.38
N MET A 43 22.09 -19.95 12.17
CA MET A 43 22.49 -20.61 10.93
C MET A 43 23.74 -20.00 10.29
N ASN A 44 24.28 -18.92 10.87
CA ASN A 44 25.44 -18.18 10.37
C ASN A 44 25.28 -17.70 8.92
N ILE A 45 24.08 -17.22 8.56
CA ILE A 45 23.78 -16.65 7.24
C ILE A 45 24.48 -15.29 7.13
N GLN A 46 25.29 -15.13 6.09
CA GLN A 46 26.11 -13.94 5.85
C GLN A 46 25.44 -12.98 4.85
N PRO A 47 25.78 -11.68 4.88
CA PRO A 47 25.41 -10.76 3.81
C PRO A 47 25.79 -11.27 2.43
N GLY A 48 24.84 -11.26 1.50
CA GLY A 48 25.00 -11.76 0.13
C GLY A 48 24.60 -13.21 -0.08
N ASP A 49 24.32 -13.96 0.99
CA ASP A 49 23.88 -15.34 0.87
C ASP A 49 22.50 -15.44 0.19
N THR A 50 22.33 -16.49 -0.61
CA THR A 50 21.05 -16.95 -1.14
C THR A 50 20.55 -18.14 -0.33
N VAL A 51 19.43 -17.94 0.37
CA VAL A 51 18.73 -18.94 1.18
C VAL A 51 17.58 -19.52 0.37
N CYS A 52 17.68 -20.80 0.04
CA CYS A 52 16.68 -21.49 -0.76
C CYS A 52 15.72 -22.31 0.09
N LEU A 53 14.43 -22.18 -0.16
CA LEU A 53 13.38 -22.99 0.44
C LEU A 53 13.14 -24.22 -0.44
N ALA A 54 13.28 -25.41 0.13
CA ALA A 54 13.01 -26.66 -0.58
C ALA A 54 11.55 -26.70 -1.06
N ALA A 55 11.34 -27.11 -2.30
CA ALA A 55 10.01 -27.27 -2.90
C ALA A 55 9.13 -28.27 -2.13
N GLY A 56 7.82 -28.10 -2.27
CA GLY A 56 6.79 -28.92 -1.63
C GLY A 56 5.94 -28.14 -0.64
N GLU A 57 5.01 -28.86 -0.02
CA GLU A 57 4.16 -28.31 1.03
C GLU A 57 4.98 -28.12 2.32
N ARG A 58 4.81 -26.96 2.97
CA ARG A 58 5.38 -26.69 4.29
C ARG A 58 4.38 -25.98 5.20
N GLY A 59 4.61 -26.13 6.50
CA GLY A 59 3.92 -25.33 7.52
C GLY A 59 4.48 -23.89 7.59
N PRO A 60 3.94 -23.06 8.51
CA PRO A 60 4.38 -21.68 8.70
C PRO A 60 5.90 -21.58 8.90
N LEU A 61 6.50 -20.52 8.35
CA LEU A 61 7.92 -20.24 8.43
C LEU A 61 8.17 -18.92 9.16
N ARG A 62 8.90 -18.99 10.27
CA ARG A 62 9.43 -17.79 10.93
C ARG A 62 10.85 -17.55 10.43
N VAL A 63 11.07 -16.38 9.85
CA VAL A 63 12.36 -15.89 9.36
C VAL A 63 12.79 -14.76 10.28
N LYS A 64 13.91 -14.91 10.99
CA LYS A 64 14.40 -13.90 11.91
C LYS A 64 15.89 -13.69 11.84
N ASN A 65 16.34 -12.51 12.24
CA ASN A 65 17.76 -12.15 12.30
C ASN A 65 18.47 -12.33 10.95
N ILE A 66 17.80 -12.02 9.85
CA ILE A 66 18.42 -12.02 8.52
C ILE A 66 18.98 -10.62 8.27
N LEU A 67 20.30 -10.50 8.33
CA LEU A 67 21.00 -9.22 8.35
C LEU A 67 21.96 -9.13 7.16
N GLY A 68 21.45 -8.66 6.02
CA GLY A 68 22.26 -8.32 4.85
C GLY A 68 22.89 -6.92 4.97
N THR A 69 23.45 -6.45 3.87
CA THR A 69 23.89 -5.06 3.70
C THR A 69 23.32 -4.47 2.41
N GLU A 70 23.36 -3.15 2.24
CA GLU A 70 22.92 -2.49 1.01
C GLU A 70 23.61 -3.04 -0.24
N SER A 71 24.92 -3.31 -0.16
CA SER A 71 25.71 -3.85 -1.26
C SER A 71 25.64 -5.37 -1.38
N GLN A 72 25.20 -6.07 -0.33
CA GLN A 72 25.09 -7.53 -0.27
C GLN A 72 23.81 -7.92 0.48
N PRO A 73 22.63 -7.69 -0.12
CA PRO A 73 21.37 -8.11 0.48
C PRO A 73 21.32 -9.64 0.55
N ILE A 74 20.59 -10.17 1.53
CA ILE A 74 20.29 -11.60 1.58
C ILE A 74 19.04 -11.85 0.73
N ILE A 75 19.06 -12.94 -0.04
CA ILE A 75 17.94 -13.34 -0.88
C ILE A 75 17.33 -14.62 -0.33
N ILE A 76 16.02 -14.63 -0.08
CA ILE A 76 15.24 -15.83 0.19
C ILE A 76 14.40 -16.15 -1.05
N ARG A 77 14.52 -17.37 -1.57
CA ARG A 77 13.73 -17.85 -2.73
C ARG A 77 13.42 -19.33 -2.65
N ASN A 78 12.57 -19.86 -3.53
CA ASN A 78 12.41 -21.30 -3.72
C ASN A 78 13.60 -21.93 -4.48
N THR A 79 13.82 -23.23 -4.25
CA THR A 79 14.62 -24.09 -5.15
C THR A 79 13.86 -24.36 -6.47
N ASP A 80 14.38 -25.27 -7.31
CA ASP A 80 13.66 -25.76 -8.49
C ASP A 80 12.37 -26.48 -8.08
N GLY A 81 11.24 -25.78 -8.21
CA GLY A 81 9.91 -26.28 -7.85
C GLY A 81 9.12 -25.28 -7.02
N VAL A 82 7.87 -25.63 -6.71
CA VAL A 82 6.94 -24.73 -6.02
C VAL A 82 6.96 -24.99 -4.52
N VAL A 83 7.09 -23.92 -3.73
CA VAL A 83 6.89 -23.91 -2.28
C VAL A 83 5.45 -23.49 -2.01
N ILE A 84 4.72 -24.31 -1.25
CA ILE A 84 3.31 -24.06 -0.97
C ILE A 84 3.08 -24.14 0.54
N THR A 85 2.32 -23.19 1.08
CA THR A 85 1.66 -23.34 2.38
C THR A 85 0.16 -23.50 2.15
N GLN A 86 -0.48 -24.39 2.91
CA GLN A 86 -1.95 -24.46 2.98
C GLN A 86 -2.48 -23.26 3.78
N PRO A 87 -3.78 -22.88 3.67
CA PRO A 87 -4.36 -21.80 4.45
C PRO A 87 -4.05 -21.88 5.96
N TYR A 88 -3.20 -20.98 6.43
CA TYR A 88 -2.82 -20.72 7.82
C TYR A 88 -3.13 -19.27 8.19
N GLU A 89 -3.08 -18.96 9.48
CA GLU A 89 -3.12 -17.57 9.93
C GLU A 89 -1.90 -16.78 9.43
N TYR A 90 -0.71 -17.39 9.53
CA TYR A 90 0.55 -16.88 8.97
C TYR A 90 1.23 -17.96 8.15
N SER A 91 1.72 -17.58 6.97
CA SER A 91 2.54 -18.43 6.11
C SER A 91 4.03 -18.15 6.30
N ILE A 92 4.42 -16.87 6.25
CA ILE A 92 5.79 -16.42 6.51
C ILE A 92 5.74 -15.21 7.44
N ALA A 93 6.57 -15.20 8.48
CA ALA A 93 6.78 -14.04 9.33
C ALA A 93 8.26 -13.63 9.31
N ILE A 94 8.55 -12.44 8.80
CA ILE A 94 9.88 -11.82 8.76
C ILE A 94 10.01 -10.87 9.95
N GLU A 95 11.03 -11.12 10.78
CA GLU A 95 11.24 -10.40 12.04
C GLU A 95 12.71 -10.00 12.21
N GLN A 96 12.98 -8.84 12.81
CA GLN A 96 14.34 -8.38 13.14
C GLN A 96 15.33 -8.55 11.97
N SER A 97 14.87 -8.24 10.76
CA SER A 97 15.63 -8.51 9.52
C SER A 97 15.83 -7.23 8.72
N LYS A 98 16.97 -7.15 8.03
CA LYS A 98 17.39 -5.95 7.30
C LYS A 98 18.16 -6.31 6.04
N TRP A 99 17.93 -5.56 4.96
CA TRP A 99 18.52 -5.77 3.64
C TRP A 99 18.23 -7.19 3.12
N LEU A 100 16.94 -7.49 3.02
CA LEU A 100 16.41 -8.80 2.68
C LEU A 100 15.45 -8.68 1.49
N ARG A 101 15.65 -9.53 0.47
CA ARG A 101 14.68 -9.78 -0.60
C ARG A 101 14.04 -11.15 -0.43
N LEU A 102 12.71 -11.20 -0.35
CA LEU A 102 11.93 -12.44 -0.49
C LEU A 102 11.32 -12.47 -1.89
N THR A 103 11.82 -13.36 -2.73
CA THR A 103 11.40 -13.49 -4.13
C THR A 103 11.03 -14.93 -4.47
N SER A 104 10.44 -15.17 -5.63
CA SER A 104 10.31 -16.52 -6.18
C SER A 104 10.74 -16.61 -7.64
N ILE A 105 11.18 -17.81 -8.02
CA ILE A 105 11.50 -18.18 -9.39
C ILE A 105 10.51 -19.23 -9.88
N SER A 106 10.08 -19.13 -11.14
CA SER A 106 9.28 -20.16 -11.79
C SER A 106 9.72 -20.36 -13.23
N GLN A 107 9.81 -21.62 -13.65
CA GLN A 107 10.08 -22.00 -15.04
C GLN A 107 8.79 -22.18 -15.86
N ASP A 108 7.62 -22.03 -15.23
CA ASP A 108 6.32 -22.17 -15.90
C ASP A 108 5.69 -20.78 -16.13
N PRO A 109 5.64 -20.28 -17.37
CA PRO A 109 5.00 -19.01 -17.69
C PRO A 109 3.52 -18.95 -17.36
N ALA A 110 2.81 -20.10 -17.29
CA ALA A 110 1.41 -20.14 -16.88
C ALA A 110 1.26 -20.01 -15.35
N ASN A 111 2.34 -20.23 -14.61
CA ASN A 111 2.40 -20.30 -13.17
C ASN A 111 3.63 -19.52 -12.67
N PRO A 112 3.66 -18.19 -12.81
CA PRO A 112 4.88 -17.39 -12.61
C PRO A 112 5.34 -17.31 -11.15
N TYR A 113 4.56 -17.85 -10.20
CA TYR A 113 4.82 -17.81 -8.76
C TYR A 113 5.33 -19.18 -8.25
N GLY A 114 6.61 -19.22 -7.90
CA GLY A 114 7.29 -20.37 -7.30
C GLY A 114 7.11 -20.47 -5.78
N ILE A 115 6.68 -19.39 -5.13
CA ILE A 115 6.27 -19.38 -3.73
C ILE A 115 4.80 -18.97 -3.66
N ARG A 116 3.98 -19.83 -3.06
CA ARG A 116 2.52 -19.66 -2.97
C ARG A 116 2.08 -19.84 -1.52
N LEU A 117 1.57 -18.76 -0.95
CA LEU A 117 1.31 -18.67 0.48
C LEU A 117 -0.18 -18.67 0.76
N GLY A 118 -0.70 -19.78 1.28
CA GLY A 118 -2.03 -19.84 1.86
C GLY A 118 -2.04 -19.17 3.24
N GLY A 119 -2.08 -17.85 3.34
CA GLY A 119 -2.05 -17.16 4.63
C GLY A 119 -1.23 -15.88 4.63
N THR A 120 -1.18 -15.20 5.78
CA THR A 120 -0.50 -13.89 5.91
C THR A 120 1.01 -14.01 5.69
N LEU A 121 1.58 -13.13 4.87
CA LEU A 121 3.00 -12.81 4.87
C LEU A 121 3.20 -11.56 5.74
N SER A 122 3.98 -11.65 6.80
CA SER A 122 4.22 -10.51 7.69
C SER A 122 5.67 -10.03 7.69
N VAL A 123 5.84 -8.73 7.87
CA VAL A 123 7.13 -8.07 8.13
C VAL A 123 6.96 -7.19 9.35
N GLY A 124 7.75 -7.41 10.39
CA GLY A 124 7.61 -6.66 11.63
C GLY A 124 8.79 -6.83 12.55
N LYS A 125 8.58 -6.56 13.84
CA LYS A 125 9.60 -6.68 14.90
C LYS A 125 10.90 -5.97 14.51
N LEU A 126 10.81 -4.68 14.18
CA LEU A 126 11.95 -3.82 13.83
C LEU A 126 12.65 -4.19 12.51
N SER A 127 11.95 -4.87 11.59
CA SER A 127 12.48 -5.12 10.24
C SER A 127 12.36 -3.89 9.35
N GLU A 128 13.36 -3.66 8.49
CA GLU A 128 13.44 -2.55 7.53
C GLU A 128 14.29 -2.97 6.31
N GLN A 129 14.26 -2.22 5.21
CA GLN A 129 14.99 -2.56 3.97
C GLN A 129 14.61 -3.96 3.46
N VAL A 130 13.31 -4.16 3.24
CA VAL A 130 12.72 -5.44 2.82
C VAL A 130 12.03 -5.29 1.47
N GLU A 131 12.42 -6.13 0.51
CA GLU A 131 11.78 -6.26 -0.79
C GLU A 131 11.01 -7.59 -0.85
N ILE A 132 9.77 -7.54 -1.31
CA ILE A 132 8.91 -8.72 -1.51
C ILE A 132 8.38 -8.68 -2.93
N ASP A 133 8.76 -9.68 -3.71
CA ASP A 133 8.41 -9.74 -5.12
C ASP A 133 8.11 -11.13 -5.65
N ASN A 134 7.32 -11.18 -6.72
CA ASN A 134 6.97 -12.43 -7.39
C ASN A 134 6.41 -13.50 -6.42
N ILE A 135 5.59 -13.12 -5.45
CA ILE A 135 4.91 -14.06 -4.52
C ILE A 135 3.41 -14.12 -4.82
N GLU A 136 2.84 -15.34 -4.78
CA GLU A 136 1.39 -15.53 -4.73
C GLU A 136 0.95 -15.68 -3.27
N ILE A 137 -0.06 -14.93 -2.85
CA ILE A 137 -0.66 -15.02 -1.52
C ILE A 137 -2.17 -15.19 -1.69
N TYR A 138 -2.73 -16.19 -1.01
CA TYR A 138 -4.14 -16.50 -1.14
C TYR A 138 -4.77 -16.89 0.18
N ARG A 139 -6.08 -16.62 0.32
CA ARG A 139 -6.88 -17.11 1.46
C ARG A 139 -6.28 -16.78 2.83
N ALA A 140 -5.62 -15.63 2.93
CA ALA A 140 -5.23 -15.09 4.21
C ALA A 140 -6.48 -14.66 4.98
N ARG A 141 -6.60 -15.09 6.24
CA ARG A 141 -7.76 -14.76 7.06
C ARG A 141 -7.85 -13.27 7.33
N PHE A 142 -6.77 -12.67 7.82
CA PHE A 142 -6.74 -11.23 8.08
C PHE A 142 -6.15 -10.49 6.87
N ALA A 143 -4.89 -10.07 6.92
CA ALA A 143 -4.27 -9.40 5.79
C ALA A 143 -3.46 -10.37 4.93
N GLY A 144 -3.51 -10.22 3.60
CA GLY A 144 -2.59 -10.95 2.70
C GLY A 144 -1.13 -10.63 3.04
N MET A 145 -0.82 -9.34 3.19
CA MET A 145 0.43 -8.87 3.76
C MET A 145 0.19 -8.02 5.00
N LEU A 146 0.88 -8.31 6.10
CA LEU A 146 0.83 -7.54 7.35
C LEU A 146 2.20 -6.97 7.68
N ILE A 147 2.43 -5.71 7.32
CA ILE A 147 3.72 -5.04 7.41
C ILE A 147 3.65 -3.93 8.44
N LYS A 148 4.07 -4.22 9.66
CA LYS A 148 4.12 -3.28 10.79
C LYS A 148 4.95 -3.82 11.94
N THR A 149 5.51 -2.91 12.73
CA THR A 149 5.91 -3.18 14.12
C THR A 149 4.88 -2.62 15.10
N ASP A 150 4.21 -3.47 15.86
CA ASP A 150 3.34 -3.00 16.95
C ASP A 150 4.20 -2.40 18.07
N PRO A 151 3.89 -1.18 18.56
CA PRO A 151 4.59 -0.62 19.70
C PRO A 151 4.31 -1.45 20.95
N SER A 152 5.34 -1.65 21.77
CA SER A 152 5.32 -2.48 22.98
C SER A 152 5.96 -1.73 24.16
N CYS A 153 6.17 -2.39 25.30
CA CYS A 153 6.94 -1.80 26.40
C CYS A 153 8.46 -1.74 26.13
N ASP A 154 8.91 -2.31 25.01
CA ASP A 154 10.27 -2.14 24.51
C ASP A 154 10.39 -0.77 23.79
N PRO A 155 11.21 0.17 24.31
CA PRO A 155 11.40 1.48 23.71
C PRO A 155 11.87 1.45 22.26
N ASP A 156 12.57 0.40 21.83
CA ASP A 156 13.04 0.29 20.44
C ASP A 156 11.88 0.24 19.44
N THR A 157 10.68 -0.13 19.89
CA THR A 157 9.47 -0.16 19.04
C THR A 157 8.75 1.18 18.92
N TRP A 158 9.21 2.23 19.60
CA TRP A 158 8.55 3.52 19.67
C TRP A 158 8.96 4.44 18.52
N ALA A 159 8.07 5.37 18.16
CA ALA A 159 8.22 6.26 17.01
C ALA A 159 9.53 7.07 16.99
N GLU A 160 10.04 7.45 18.17
CA GLU A 160 11.29 8.18 18.34
C GLU A 160 12.55 7.35 18.10
N ASN A 161 12.45 6.02 18.19
CA ASN A 161 13.58 5.10 18.12
C ASN A 161 13.58 4.27 16.84
N PHE A 162 12.42 4.10 16.19
CA PHE A 162 12.30 3.27 14.98
C PHE A 162 11.41 3.89 13.90
N THR A 163 11.97 3.96 12.69
CA THR A 163 11.25 4.23 11.44
C THR A 163 11.40 2.99 10.56
N MET A 164 10.29 2.40 10.14
CA MET A 164 10.33 1.30 9.19
C MET A 164 10.51 1.90 7.79
N THR A 165 11.69 1.71 7.21
CA THR A 165 12.05 2.31 5.91
C THR A 165 12.45 1.28 4.87
N GLY A 166 12.36 1.63 3.59
CA GLY A 166 12.83 0.79 2.48
C GLY A 166 11.96 -0.47 2.30
N ILE A 167 10.64 -0.30 2.29
CA ILE A 167 9.70 -1.41 2.06
C ILE A 167 9.24 -1.37 0.61
N HIS A 168 9.65 -2.38 -0.15
CA HIS A 168 9.30 -2.53 -1.56
C HIS A 168 8.43 -3.78 -1.76
N ILE A 169 7.27 -3.60 -2.39
CA ILE A 169 6.29 -4.67 -2.62
C ILE A 169 5.87 -4.61 -4.09
N HIS A 170 6.28 -5.59 -4.89
CA HIS A 170 5.94 -5.56 -6.31
C HIS A 170 5.82 -6.91 -7.01
N ASP A 171 5.13 -6.92 -8.15
CA ASP A 171 4.96 -8.11 -8.98
C ASP A 171 4.26 -9.29 -8.27
N ASN A 172 3.60 -9.03 -7.13
CA ASN A 172 2.92 -10.04 -6.35
C ASN A 172 1.47 -10.25 -6.84
N TYR A 173 0.93 -11.43 -6.56
CA TYR A 173 -0.48 -11.73 -6.76
C TYR A 173 -1.16 -12.10 -5.45
N LEU A 174 -2.03 -11.22 -4.95
CA LEU A 174 -2.78 -11.43 -3.71
C LEU A 174 -4.24 -11.67 -4.06
N HIS A 175 -4.85 -12.75 -3.57
CA HIS A 175 -6.25 -13.00 -3.88
C HIS A 175 -7.06 -13.72 -2.79
N HIS A 176 -8.34 -13.38 -2.73
CA HIS A 176 -9.32 -14.05 -1.85
C HIS A 176 -8.93 -13.99 -0.37
N THR A 177 -8.57 -12.82 0.16
CA THR A 177 -8.51 -12.66 1.63
C THR A 177 -9.90 -12.88 2.22
N GLU A 178 -9.99 -13.45 3.41
CA GLU A 178 -11.27 -13.96 3.94
C GLU A 178 -11.98 -12.95 4.86
N GLU A 179 -11.24 -12.20 5.68
CA GLU A 179 -11.80 -11.19 6.61
C GLU A 179 -11.15 -9.79 6.44
N GLY A 180 -9.85 -9.71 6.14
CA GLY A 180 -9.10 -8.44 6.12
C GLY A 180 -8.58 -7.97 4.77
N GLU A 181 -7.62 -7.04 4.85
CA GLU A 181 -7.10 -6.27 3.72
C GLU A 181 -6.22 -7.13 2.80
N GLY A 182 -6.01 -6.69 1.56
CA GLY A 182 -4.95 -7.27 0.74
C GLY A 182 -3.58 -6.99 1.32
N MET A 183 -3.28 -5.71 1.51
CA MET A 183 -2.05 -5.24 2.12
C MET A 183 -2.37 -4.30 3.28
N TYR A 184 -1.95 -4.66 4.49
CA TYR A 184 -1.96 -3.81 5.67
C TYR A 184 -0.52 -3.35 5.91
N VAL A 185 -0.21 -2.12 5.50
CA VAL A 185 1.15 -1.54 5.61
C VAL A 185 1.11 -0.32 6.53
N GLY A 186 1.85 -0.39 7.63
CA GLY A 186 1.90 0.64 8.67
C GLY A 186 0.78 0.53 9.69
N TYR A 187 1.01 1.09 10.87
CA TYR A 187 0.09 0.99 12.01
C TYR A 187 -1.01 2.06 11.93
N THR A 188 -2.29 1.68 12.12
CA THR A 188 -3.43 2.60 11.92
C THR A 188 -3.66 3.57 13.09
N ALA A 189 -3.41 3.19 14.34
CA ALA A 189 -3.73 4.06 15.49
C ALA A 189 -2.63 5.11 15.74
N LEU A 190 -3.01 6.30 16.22
CA LEU A 190 -2.04 7.36 16.54
C LEU A 190 -1.10 6.97 17.69
N SER A 191 -1.65 6.32 18.71
CA SER A 191 -0.93 5.88 19.90
C SER A 191 -1.66 4.70 20.56
N ARG A 192 -1.02 4.08 21.55
CA ARG A 192 -1.63 3.08 22.42
C ARG A 192 -1.15 3.29 23.85
N THR A 193 -2.02 3.09 24.82
CA THR A 193 -1.61 3.02 26.24
C THR A 193 -1.34 1.57 26.61
N LEU A 194 -0.14 1.32 27.15
CA LEU A 194 0.32 0.01 27.62
C LEU A 194 0.61 0.11 29.13
N GLU A 195 0.57 -1.03 29.82
CA GLU A 195 1.05 -1.13 31.20
C GLU A 195 2.49 -1.66 31.17
N CYS A 196 3.46 -0.79 31.43
CA CYS A 196 4.89 -1.10 31.40
C CYS A 196 5.45 -0.98 32.82
N ASP A 197 5.92 -2.09 33.40
CA ASP A 197 6.41 -2.16 34.78
C ASP A 197 5.43 -1.58 35.82
N GLY A 198 4.13 -1.82 35.61
CA GLY A 198 3.05 -1.31 36.48
C GLY A 198 2.71 0.17 36.28
N VAL A 199 3.30 0.82 35.26
CA VAL A 199 3.05 2.23 34.92
C VAL A 199 2.32 2.33 33.58
N PRO A 200 1.12 2.96 33.54
CA PRO A 200 0.46 3.30 32.29
C PRO A 200 1.34 4.23 31.45
N THR A 201 1.74 3.75 30.28
CA THR A 201 2.66 4.44 29.35
C THR A 201 1.97 4.58 27.99
N THR A 202 1.82 5.81 27.51
CA THR A 202 1.34 6.06 26.15
C THR A 202 2.51 6.01 25.17
N VAL A 203 2.46 5.04 24.27
CA VAL A 203 3.49 4.80 23.25
C VAL A 203 2.98 5.15 21.86
N TYR A 204 3.87 5.63 21.01
CA TYR A 204 3.57 6.00 19.63
C TYR A 204 4.21 4.98 18.67
N PRO A 205 3.48 4.51 17.65
CA PRO A 205 3.99 3.53 16.70
C PRO A 205 5.00 4.15 15.73
N HIS A 206 5.88 3.30 15.20
CA HIS A 206 6.80 3.64 14.12
C HIS A 206 6.12 4.35 12.94
N LYS A 207 6.91 5.17 12.24
CA LYS A 207 6.53 5.77 10.97
C LYS A 207 7.11 5.01 9.79
N LEU A 208 6.52 5.22 8.61
CA LEU A 208 7.00 4.69 7.34
C LEU A 208 7.69 5.78 6.51
N GLU A 209 8.82 5.42 5.90
CA GLU A 209 9.53 6.23 4.90
C GLU A 209 10.08 5.36 3.77
N HIS A 210 10.21 5.90 2.55
CA HIS A 210 10.72 5.16 1.39
C HIS A 210 9.93 3.87 1.11
N VAL A 211 8.61 3.99 0.97
CA VAL A 211 7.73 2.85 0.67
C VAL A 211 7.38 2.85 -0.82
N ARG A 212 7.48 1.68 -1.46
CA ARG A 212 7.10 1.47 -2.87
C ARG A 212 6.18 0.27 -2.97
N ILE A 213 4.94 0.47 -3.40
CA ILE A 213 3.96 -0.60 -3.63
C ILE A 213 3.55 -0.53 -5.10
N TYR A 214 4.04 -1.44 -5.93
CA TYR A 214 3.84 -1.30 -7.37
C TYR A 214 3.71 -2.58 -8.17
N ASN A 215 3.04 -2.51 -9.31
CA ASN A 215 2.85 -3.65 -10.23
C ASN A 215 2.27 -4.92 -9.56
N ASN A 216 1.53 -4.77 -8.46
CA ASN A 216 0.86 -5.91 -7.81
C ASN A 216 -0.53 -6.14 -8.43
N LYS A 217 -0.97 -7.40 -8.40
CA LYS A 217 -2.32 -7.82 -8.75
C LYS A 217 -3.06 -8.22 -7.47
N LEU A 218 -4.16 -7.55 -7.17
CA LEU A 218 -5.02 -7.84 -6.01
C LEU A 218 -6.42 -8.20 -6.50
N GLU A 219 -6.96 -9.36 -6.10
CA GLU A 219 -8.28 -9.81 -6.54
C GLU A 219 -9.14 -10.39 -5.40
N GLN A 220 -10.38 -9.93 -5.26
CA GLN A 220 -11.33 -10.45 -4.26
C GLN A 220 -10.84 -10.23 -2.82
N MET A 221 -10.53 -8.99 -2.45
CA MET A 221 -10.12 -8.67 -1.09
C MET A 221 -11.35 -8.53 -0.18
N ALA A 222 -11.32 -9.14 1.00
CA ALA A 222 -12.43 -9.07 1.96
C ALA A 222 -12.67 -7.63 2.41
N ALA A 223 -11.62 -6.91 2.83
CA ALA A 223 -11.67 -5.51 3.23
C ALA A 223 -11.00 -4.61 2.17
N ASP A 224 -10.10 -3.70 2.58
CA ASP A 224 -9.38 -2.80 1.67
C ASP A 224 -8.43 -3.56 0.73
N GLY A 225 -8.15 -3.00 -0.44
CA GLY A 225 -7.12 -3.53 -1.33
C GLY A 225 -5.73 -3.29 -0.76
N ILE A 226 -5.32 -2.03 -0.76
CA ILE A 226 -4.04 -1.57 -0.20
C ILE A 226 -4.35 -0.54 0.88
N GLN A 227 -3.90 -0.79 2.11
CA GLN A 227 -3.85 0.19 3.18
C GLN A 227 -2.39 0.56 3.45
N LEU A 228 -2.11 1.86 3.40
CA LEU A 228 -0.81 2.44 3.75
C LEU A 228 -1.01 3.55 4.79
N ASN A 229 -0.61 3.32 6.04
CA ASN A 229 -0.80 4.27 7.15
C ASN A 229 0.52 4.65 7.83
N ALA A 230 0.49 5.72 8.63
CA ALA A 230 1.64 6.22 9.39
C ALA A 230 2.83 6.65 8.50
N VAL A 231 2.56 7.08 7.27
CA VAL A 231 3.60 7.61 6.37
C VAL A 231 4.10 8.95 6.89
N LYS A 232 5.43 9.09 7.01
CA LYS A 232 6.10 10.34 7.33
C LYS A 232 6.63 11.04 6.08
N GLY A 233 7.03 10.29 5.05
CA GLY A 233 7.39 10.86 3.76
C GLY A 233 7.87 9.83 2.74
N ASP A 234 7.92 10.27 1.48
CA ASP A 234 8.37 9.50 0.32
C ASP A 234 7.75 8.11 0.22
N ALA A 235 6.44 8.06 -0.02
CA ALA A 235 5.73 6.83 -0.35
C ALA A 235 5.08 6.90 -1.73
N GLN A 236 5.15 5.80 -2.48
CA GLN A 236 4.53 5.70 -3.80
C GLN A 236 3.75 4.40 -3.95
N ILE A 237 2.52 4.52 -4.46
CA ILE A 237 1.66 3.40 -4.83
C ILE A 237 1.35 3.51 -6.32
N TYR A 238 1.88 2.61 -7.16
CA TYR A 238 1.73 2.77 -8.60
C TYR A 238 1.59 1.50 -9.44
N SER A 239 0.89 1.61 -10.57
CA SER A 239 0.74 0.51 -11.53
C SER A 239 0.13 -0.77 -10.96
N ASN A 240 -0.57 -0.70 -9.81
CA ASN A 240 -1.27 -1.85 -9.24
C ASN A 240 -2.61 -2.07 -9.96
N LYS A 241 -3.02 -3.34 -10.05
CA LYS A 241 -4.33 -3.74 -10.56
C LYS A 241 -5.13 -4.35 -9.41
N ILE A 242 -6.19 -3.66 -9.01
CA ILE A 242 -7.03 -4.02 -7.88
C ILE A 242 -8.43 -4.31 -8.42
N TYR A 243 -8.86 -5.56 -8.29
CA TYR A 243 -10.18 -6.02 -8.70
C TYR A 243 -10.97 -6.51 -7.49
N ARG A 244 -12.09 -5.85 -7.24
CA ARG A 244 -13.08 -6.22 -6.22
C ARG A 244 -12.51 -6.29 -4.80
N THR A 245 -12.66 -5.18 -4.08
CA THR A 245 -12.39 -5.07 -2.63
C THR A 245 -13.70 -4.96 -1.87
N GLY A 246 -13.69 -5.11 -0.55
CA GLY A 246 -14.92 -5.08 0.24
C GLY A 246 -15.85 -6.26 -0.02
N VAL A 247 -15.31 -7.44 -0.32
CA VAL A 247 -16.11 -8.66 -0.54
C VAL A 247 -16.77 -9.16 0.74
N SER A 248 -16.09 -9.02 1.88
CA SER A 248 -16.56 -9.42 3.22
C SER A 248 -15.92 -8.53 4.30
N PRO A 249 -16.17 -7.21 4.25
CA PRO A 249 -15.46 -6.25 5.09
C PRO A 249 -15.87 -6.37 6.55
N PHE A 250 -14.99 -5.92 7.45
CA PHE A 250 -15.29 -5.87 8.88
C PHE A 250 -16.57 -5.09 9.16
N ALA A 251 -17.29 -5.51 10.20
CA ALA A 251 -18.41 -4.73 10.72
C ALA A 251 -17.90 -3.75 11.80
N PRO A 252 -18.40 -2.50 11.83
CA PRO A 252 -19.21 -1.83 10.79
C PRO A 252 -18.43 -1.61 9.49
N VAL A 253 -19.14 -1.68 8.35
CA VAL A 253 -18.57 -1.67 6.99
C VAL A 253 -17.95 -0.33 6.65
N TRP A 254 -16.69 -0.12 7.06
CA TRP A 254 -15.92 1.08 6.75
C TRP A 254 -14.61 0.77 5.99
N GLN A 255 -14.11 -0.47 6.09
CA GLN A 255 -12.88 -0.93 5.44
C GLN A 255 -13.22 -1.75 4.19
N ASN A 256 -13.54 -1.06 3.09
CA ASN A 256 -13.93 -1.65 1.81
C ASN A 256 -13.41 -0.85 0.60
N THR A 257 -12.35 -0.06 0.80
CA THR A 257 -11.77 0.87 -0.17
C THR A 257 -10.85 0.13 -1.16
N GLY A 258 -10.65 0.69 -2.36
CA GLY A 258 -9.59 0.21 -3.26
C GLY A 258 -8.18 0.45 -2.69
N ILE A 259 -7.84 1.72 -2.50
CA ILE A 259 -6.58 2.15 -1.85
C ILE A 259 -6.88 3.14 -0.72
N GLN A 260 -6.41 2.84 0.48
CA GLN A 260 -6.42 3.74 1.63
C GLN A 260 -5.00 4.25 1.91
N VAL A 261 -4.88 5.56 2.10
CA VAL A 261 -3.63 6.23 2.52
C VAL A 261 -3.88 7.07 3.76
N GLY A 262 -3.01 6.92 4.76
CA GLY A 262 -2.91 7.75 5.95
C GLY A 262 -1.49 8.27 6.15
N GLY A 263 -1.26 9.54 5.84
CA GLY A 263 0.02 10.24 5.99
C GLY A 263 0.33 11.19 4.85
N ASP A 264 1.43 11.93 5.00
CA ASP A 264 1.75 13.06 4.12
C ASP A 264 2.76 12.66 3.03
N ASN A 265 2.81 13.45 1.95
CA ASN A 265 3.78 13.31 0.86
C ASN A 265 3.72 11.96 0.13
N VAL A 266 2.50 11.54 -0.22
CA VAL A 266 2.25 10.26 -0.91
C VAL A 266 1.87 10.50 -2.37
N LEU A 267 2.52 9.78 -3.28
CA LEU A 267 2.19 9.73 -4.71
C LEU A 267 1.44 8.45 -5.04
N VAL A 268 0.20 8.58 -5.52
CA VAL A 268 -0.64 7.47 -5.98
C VAL A 268 -0.87 7.64 -7.47
N ARG A 269 -0.29 6.77 -8.32
CA ARG A 269 -0.37 6.95 -9.77
C ARG A 269 -0.53 5.68 -10.59
N ASP A 270 -1.14 5.80 -11.77
CA ASP A 270 -1.20 4.71 -12.75
C ASP A 270 -1.87 3.41 -12.24
N ASN A 271 -2.65 3.48 -11.16
CA ASN A 271 -3.35 2.30 -10.62
C ASN A 271 -4.67 2.08 -11.35
N LEU A 272 -5.05 0.81 -11.52
CA LEU A 272 -6.39 0.41 -11.93
C LEU A 272 -7.13 -0.14 -10.71
N ILE A 273 -8.25 0.49 -10.37
CA ILE A 273 -9.18 0.04 -9.34
C ILE A 273 -10.51 -0.26 -10.01
N TYR A 274 -10.95 -1.52 -9.96
CA TYR A 274 -12.22 -1.94 -10.54
C TYR A 274 -13.10 -2.61 -9.48
N ARG A 275 -14.27 -2.01 -9.21
CA ARG A 275 -15.30 -2.50 -8.27
C ARG A 275 -14.87 -2.54 -6.81
N SER A 276 -14.38 -1.42 -6.24
CA SER A 276 -14.24 -1.33 -4.79
C SER A 276 -15.61 -1.34 -4.10
N GLY A 277 -15.72 -2.00 -2.95
CA GLY A 277 -16.98 -2.06 -2.19
C GLY A 277 -17.41 -0.69 -1.63
N GLY A 278 -16.45 0.15 -1.28
CA GLY A 278 -16.63 1.55 -0.89
C GLY A 278 -15.91 2.49 -1.85
N ASN A 279 -15.18 3.47 -1.30
CA ASN A 279 -14.45 4.45 -2.09
C ASN A 279 -13.43 3.77 -3.00
N GLY A 280 -13.21 4.32 -4.20
CA GLY A 280 -12.08 3.92 -5.03
C GLY A 280 -10.77 4.20 -4.30
N MET A 281 -10.66 5.40 -3.73
CA MET A 281 -9.56 5.80 -2.85
C MET A 281 -10.07 6.58 -1.63
N MET A 282 -9.45 6.33 -0.47
CA MET A 282 -9.65 7.07 0.77
C MET A 282 -8.29 7.62 1.23
N LEU A 283 -8.13 8.94 1.22
CA LEU A 283 -6.84 9.58 1.46
C LEU A 283 -6.92 10.56 2.63
N ASP A 284 -6.02 10.42 3.60
CA ASP A 284 -5.98 11.23 4.81
C ASP A 284 -4.54 11.72 5.05
N GLY A 285 -4.30 13.00 4.81
CA GLY A 285 -2.95 13.61 4.92
C GLY A 285 -2.85 14.89 4.10
N ASP A 286 -1.65 15.47 4.04
CA ASP A 286 -1.28 16.63 3.23
C ASP A 286 -0.29 16.23 2.11
N ASN A 287 -0.14 17.10 1.09
CA ASN A 287 0.72 16.87 -0.08
C ASN A 287 0.46 15.53 -0.82
N LEU A 288 -0.80 15.16 -0.96
CA LEU A 288 -1.21 13.98 -1.70
C LEU A 288 -1.24 14.26 -3.20
N GLN A 289 -0.54 13.45 -3.99
CA GLN A 289 -0.51 13.54 -5.45
C GLN A 289 -1.19 12.30 -6.04
N VAL A 290 -2.33 12.50 -6.71
CA VAL A 290 -3.16 11.44 -7.28
C VAL A 290 -3.23 11.64 -8.80
N ILE A 291 -2.47 10.84 -9.54
CA ILE A 291 -2.17 11.10 -10.95
C ILE A 291 -2.49 9.89 -11.83
N ASN A 292 -3.24 10.08 -12.92
CA ASN A 292 -3.45 9.05 -13.95
C ASN A 292 -3.97 7.70 -13.41
N ASN A 293 -4.81 7.72 -12.37
CA ASN A 293 -5.46 6.50 -11.88
C ASN A 293 -6.76 6.27 -12.62
N LYS A 294 -7.07 4.99 -12.87
CA LYS A 294 -8.34 4.55 -13.44
C LYS A 294 -9.18 3.87 -12.36
N ILE A 295 -10.27 4.53 -11.97
CA ILE A 295 -11.19 4.07 -10.93
C ILE A 295 -12.54 3.80 -11.58
N VAL A 296 -12.97 2.54 -11.57
CA VAL A 296 -14.17 2.11 -12.30
C VAL A 296 -15.12 1.37 -11.34
N SER A 297 -16.36 1.84 -11.31
CA SER A 297 -17.46 1.31 -10.49
C SER A 297 -17.16 1.22 -8.98
N PRO A 298 -16.63 2.27 -8.32
CA PRO A 298 -16.50 2.26 -6.87
C PRO A 298 -17.90 2.34 -6.22
N GLY A 299 -18.09 1.61 -5.12
CA GLY A 299 -19.35 1.54 -4.38
C GLY A 299 -19.76 2.81 -3.65
N GLU A 300 -18.85 3.79 -3.53
CA GLU A 300 -19.11 5.13 -3.00
C GLU A 300 -18.51 6.22 -3.91
N ASN A 301 -17.56 7.00 -3.41
CA ASN A 301 -16.89 8.04 -4.18
C ASN A 301 -15.80 7.41 -5.07
N GLY A 302 -15.45 8.09 -6.16
CA GLY A 302 -14.21 7.80 -6.87
C GLY A 302 -13.01 7.98 -5.97
N ILE A 303 -12.85 9.20 -5.46
CA ILE A 303 -11.80 9.58 -4.51
C ILE A 303 -12.46 10.35 -3.37
N PHE A 304 -12.20 9.93 -2.14
CA PHE A 304 -12.46 10.72 -0.94
C PHE A 304 -11.11 11.14 -0.35
N ALA A 305 -10.97 12.42 0.00
CA ALA A 305 -9.78 12.93 0.64
C ALA A 305 -10.08 13.95 1.73
N ARG A 306 -9.27 13.94 2.78
CA ARG A 306 -9.27 14.92 3.87
C ARG A 306 -7.84 15.10 4.41
N ASN A 307 -7.67 16.01 5.37
CA ASN A 307 -6.44 16.17 6.12
C ASN A 307 -6.72 16.38 7.62
N ALA A 308 -5.66 16.45 8.43
CA ALA A 308 -5.80 16.62 9.87
C ALA A 308 -6.55 17.91 10.28
N ALA A 309 -6.42 18.98 9.48
CA ALA A 309 -7.11 20.25 9.74
C ALA A 309 -8.63 20.15 9.67
N GLN A 310 -9.17 19.19 8.91
CA GLN A 310 -10.61 18.89 8.90
C GLN A 310 -11.12 18.38 10.25
N GLN A 311 -10.27 17.69 11.02
CA GLN A 311 -10.61 17.16 12.35
C GLN A 311 -10.26 18.14 13.47
N ASN A 312 -9.23 18.97 13.26
CA ASN A 312 -8.82 20.02 14.18
C ASN A 312 -8.49 21.29 13.40
N SER A 313 -9.45 22.23 13.36
CA SER A 313 -9.35 23.46 12.57
C SER A 313 -8.27 24.45 13.06
N GLN A 314 -7.58 24.16 14.18
CA GLN A 314 -6.41 24.92 14.63
C GLN A 314 -5.14 24.54 13.86
N ILE A 315 -5.12 23.38 13.21
CA ILE A 315 -4.03 22.96 12.32
C ILE A 315 -4.13 23.80 11.05
N SER A 316 -2.99 24.38 10.65
CA SER A 316 -2.88 25.22 9.46
C SER A 316 -1.52 25.07 8.80
N GLY A 317 -1.42 25.52 7.55
CA GLY A 317 -0.20 25.41 6.77
C GLY A 317 0.03 24.03 6.16
N GLY A 318 -1.02 23.20 6.07
CA GLY A 318 -0.97 21.93 5.36
C GLY A 318 -0.58 22.12 3.89
N LEU A 319 0.02 21.12 3.26
CA LEU A 319 0.39 21.23 1.85
C LEU A 319 -0.78 20.82 0.94
N PRO A 320 -1.01 21.53 -0.17
CA PRO A 320 -2.13 21.25 -1.07
C PRO A 320 -1.99 19.87 -1.72
N HIS A 321 -3.12 19.36 -2.19
CA HIS A 321 -3.21 18.11 -2.96
C HIS A 321 -3.22 18.41 -4.46
N LEU A 322 -2.78 17.43 -5.25
CA LEU A 322 -2.88 17.42 -6.70
C LEU A 322 -3.72 16.22 -7.15
N TYR A 323 -4.78 16.49 -7.91
CA TYR A 323 -5.58 15.48 -8.61
C TYR A 323 -5.51 15.74 -10.11
N GLN A 324 -4.83 14.87 -10.84
CA GLN A 324 -4.54 15.11 -12.24
C GLN A 324 -4.75 13.86 -13.12
N ASP A 325 -5.32 14.05 -14.31
CA ASP A 325 -5.44 13.01 -15.35
C ASP A 325 -6.16 11.72 -14.89
N ASN A 326 -6.92 11.76 -13.80
CA ASN A 326 -7.62 10.57 -13.31
C ASN A 326 -8.88 10.31 -14.14
N LEU A 327 -9.15 9.04 -14.42
CA LEU A 327 -10.39 8.56 -15.03
C LEU A 327 -11.25 7.90 -13.95
N ILE A 328 -12.42 8.48 -13.69
CA ILE A 328 -13.38 7.98 -12.69
C ILE A 328 -14.69 7.66 -13.40
N VAL A 329 -15.07 6.39 -13.41
CA VAL A 329 -16.24 5.90 -14.14
C VAL A 329 -17.21 5.22 -13.19
N HIS A 330 -18.46 5.64 -13.23
CA HIS A 330 -19.58 5.11 -12.45
C HIS A 330 -19.36 5.10 -10.93
N PRO A 331 -18.90 6.20 -10.28
CA PRO A 331 -19.02 6.30 -8.84
C PRO A 331 -20.50 6.32 -8.42
N VAL A 332 -20.82 5.67 -7.30
CA VAL A 332 -22.19 5.69 -6.75
C VAL A 332 -22.56 7.05 -6.19
N THR A 333 -21.58 7.79 -5.66
CA THR A 333 -21.75 9.14 -5.15
C THR A 333 -20.96 10.14 -5.99
N TYR A 334 -19.95 10.81 -5.45
CA TYR A 334 -19.18 11.84 -6.16
C TYR A 334 -17.97 11.26 -6.87
N GLY A 335 -17.56 11.90 -7.96
CA GLY A 335 -16.26 11.65 -8.58
C GLY A 335 -15.11 11.89 -7.60
N ILE A 336 -14.99 13.13 -7.12
CA ILE A 336 -14.00 13.50 -6.09
C ILE A 336 -14.67 14.25 -4.94
N THR A 337 -14.52 13.74 -3.73
CA THR A 337 -14.88 14.41 -2.47
C THR A 337 -13.60 14.88 -1.79
N LEU A 338 -13.43 16.20 -1.65
CA LEU A 338 -12.22 16.82 -1.10
C LEU A 338 -12.58 17.72 0.09
N TYR A 339 -12.22 17.25 1.29
CA TYR A 339 -12.48 17.91 2.56
C TYR A 339 -11.20 18.36 3.28
N ALA A 340 -10.05 18.34 2.59
CA ALA A 340 -8.83 18.94 3.12
C ALA A 340 -8.95 20.47 3.13
N ILE A 341 -8.55 21.09 4.24
CA ILE A 341 -8.70 22.53 4.48
C ILE A 341 -7.42 23.11 5.12
N ASN A 342 -7.36 24.44 5.25
CA ASN A 342 -6.26 25.17 5.89
C ASN A 342 -4.87 24.87 5.30
N THR A 343 -4.81 24.66 3.99
CA THR A 343 -3.56 24.47 3.27
C THR A 343 -2.85 25.79 2.99
N ALA A 344 -1.54 25.76 2.79
CA ALA A 344 -0.71 26.93 2.49
C ALA A 344 -1.00 27.56 1.11
N SER A 345 -1.69 26.82 0.25
CA SER A 345 -2.21 27.28 -1.03
C SER A 345 -3.34 26.36 -1.51
N ALA A 346 -3.97 26.74 -2.62
CA ALA A 346 -5.07 25.98 -3.20
C ALA A 346 -4.67 24.58 -3.69
N HIS A 347 -5.53 23.59 -3.44
CA HIS A 347 -5.51 22.29 -4.09
C HIS A 347 -5.65 22.45 -5.62
N ILE A 348 -4.97 21.61 -6.40
CA ILE A 348 -5.05 21.61 -7.86
C ILE A 348 -5.83 20.39 -8.31
N ILE A 349 -6.95 20.60 -9.00
CA ILE A 349 -7.75 19.53 -9.58
C ILE A 349 -7.86 19.83 -11.08
N ARG A 350 -7.16 19.06 -11.91
CA ARG A 350 -7.09 19.34 -13.34
C ARG A 350 -7.14 18.11 -14.23
N ASP A 351 -7.67 18.27 -15.43
CA ASP A 351 -7.60 17.27 -16.50
C ASP A 351 -8.23 15.90 -16.13
N ASN A 352 -9.04 15.84 -15.07
CA ASN A 352 -9.72 14.61 -14.67
C ASN A 352 -10.97 14.40 -15.53
N THR A 353 -11.24 13.13 -15.86
CA THR A 353 -12.46 12.71 -16.55
C THR A 353 -13.34 11.93 -15.59
N ILE A 354 -14.57 12.41 -15.41
CA ILE A 354 -15.57 11.77 -14.55
C ILE A 354 -16.78 11.41 -15.40
N GLU A 355 -17.24 10.16 -15.32
CA GLU A 355 -18.45 9.67 -15.98
C GLU A 355 -19.40 9.10 -14.92
N ASN A 356 -20.63 9.61 -14.81
CA ASN A 356 -21.64 9.10 -13.86
C ASN A 356 -23.06 9.10 -14.47
N ASP A 357 -24.05 8.71 -13.67
CA ASP A 357 -25.46 8.55 -14.10
C ASP A 357 -26.25 9.86 -14.18
N GLY A 358 -25.58 11.02 -14.01
CA GLY A 358 -26.21 12.33 -14.04
C GLY A 358 -27.07 12.67 -12.83
N ARG A 359 -27.11 11.84 -11.78
CA ARG A 359 -27.83 12.17 -10.54
C ARG A 359 -27.27 13.44 -9.90
N LEU A 360 -28.20 14.19 -9.31
CA LEU A 360 -27.92 15.43 -8.61
C LEU A 360 -27.96 15.20 -7.09
N ASP A 361 -27.19 16.02 -6.37
CA ASP A 361 -27.22 16.06 -4.91
C ASP A 361 -28.45 16.80 -4.36
N ALA A 362 -28.57 16.88 -3.03
CA ALA A 362 -29.69 17.56 -2.36
C ALA A 362 -29.78 19.07 -2.65
N ALA A 363 -28.70 19.67 -3.17
CA ALA A 363 -28.65 21.06 -3.60
C ALA A 363 -28.82 21.21 -5.13
N SER A 364 -29.26 20.14 -5.82
CA SER A 364 -29.43 20.09 -7.27
C SER A 364 -28.15 20.32 -8.07
N ARG A 365 -26.99 19.94 -7.53
CA ARG A 365 -25.69 20.02 -8.20
C ARG A 365 -25.29 18.66 -8.76
N PRO A 366 -24.58 18.60 -9.89
CA PRO A 366 -24.00 17.36 -10.39
C PRO A 366 -23.08 16.71 -9.36
N MET A 367 -23.17 15.39 -9.17
CA MET A 367 -22.28 14.64 -8.27
C MET A 367 -20.87 14.42 -8.88
N THR A 368 -20.25 15.50 -9.36
CA THR A 368 -18.89 15.50 -9.92
C THR A 368 -17.86 15.70 -8.80
N PHE A 369 -18.07 16.79 -8.04
CA PHE A 369 -17.17 17.23 -6.98
C PHE A 369 -17.99 17.54 -5.72
N SER A 370 -17.52 17.07 -4.57
CA SER A 370 -18.00 17.51 -3.26
C SER A 370 -16.86 18.19 -2.50
N PHE A 371 -17.11 19.41 -2.02
CA PHE A 371 -16.19 20.14 -1.17
C PHE A 371 -16.85 20.39 0.17
N LEU A 372 -16.07 20.34 1.25
CA LEU A 372 -16.59 20.48 2.61
C LEU A 372 -17.35 21.80 2.76
N ASN A 373 -16.71 22.89 2.31
CA ASN A 373 -17.20 24.26 2.30
C ASN A 373 -16.20 25.14 1.50
N ASP A 374 -16.29 26.46 1.66
CA ASP A 374 -15.39 27.42 1.02
C ASP A 374 -13.98 27.48 1.64
N GLN A 375 -13.72 26.78 2.75
CA GLN A 375 -12.37 26.64 3.32
C GLN A 375 -11.47 25.68 2.54
N VAL A 376 -12.04 24.90 1.61
CA VAL A 376 -11.26 24.09 0.67
C VAL A 376 -10.78 25.01 -0.45
N GLU A 377 -9.62 25.64 -0.26
CA GLU A 377 -8.98 26.47 -1.29
C GLU A 377 -8.60 25.60 -2.49
N ARG A 378 -9.04 25.95 -3.70
CA ARG A 378 -8.91 25.06 -4.87
C ARG A 378 -8.88 25.79 -6.20
N VAL A 379 -8.18 25.20 -7.17
CA VAL A 379 -8.18 25.58 -8.58
C VAL A 379 -8.68 24.39 -9.40
N LEU A 380 -9.71 24.63 -10.21
CA LEU A 380 -10.28 23.64 -11.13
C LEU A 380 -9.91 24.02 -12.57
N TYR A 381 -9.30 23.11 -13.32
CA TYR A 381 -8.90 23.37 -14.71
C TYR A 381 -9.16 22.16 -15.62
N ASN A 382 -9.88 22.37 -16.73
CA ASN A 382 -10.08 21.36 -17.78
C ASN A 382 -10.56 19.97 -17.31
N ASN A 383 -11.32 19.91 -16.21
CA ASN A 383 -11.98 18.67 -15.80
C ASN A 383 -13.23 18.44 -16.66
N GLN A 384 -13.44 17.20 -17.08
CA GLN A 384 -14.55 16.81 -17.94
C GLN A 384 -15.54 15.94 -17.17
N HIS A 385 -16.83 16.24 -17.29
CA HIS A 385 -17.91 15.43 -16.72
C HIS A 385 -18.83 14.94 -17.84
N TYR A 386 -18.89 13.63 -18.00
CA TYR A 386 -19.80 12.94 -18.91
C TYR A 386 -20.94 12.29 -18.12
N ILE A 387 -22.12 12.28 -18.73
CA ILE A 387 -23.27 11.55 -18.23
C ILE A 387 -23.51 10.41 -19.21
N TYR A 388 -23.57 9.18 -18.71
CA TYR A 388 -23.96 8.06 -19.55
C TYR A 388 -25.48 7.95 -19.56
N ASP A 389 -26.05 7.81 -20.74
CA ASP A 389 -27.45 7.41 -20.87
C ASP A 389 -27.52 5.91 -20.55
N ALA A 390 -28.15 5.55 -19.44
CA ALA A 390 -28.56 4.18 -19.22
C ALA A 390 -29.52 3.83 -20.36
N ILE A 391 -29.12 2.92 -21.25
CA ILE A 391 -30.03 2.35 -22.24
C ILE A 391 -31.15 1.71 -21.43
N SER A 392 -32.35 2.28 -21.51
CA SER A 392 -33.54 1.71 -20.91
C SER A 392 -33.85 0.41 -21.66
N ASP A 393 -33.52 -0.73 -21.06
CA ASP A 393 -34.01 -2.05 -21.49
C ASP A 393 -35.50 -2.24 -21.17
#